data_AF-A0A533ZAS3-F1
#
_entry.id   AF-A0A533ZAS3-F1
#
_cell.length_a   1.000
_cell.length_b   1.000
_cell.length_c   1.000
_cell.angle_alpha   90.00
_cell.angle_beta   90.00
_cell.angle_gamma   90.00
#
_symmetry.space_group_name_H-M   'P 1'
#
loop_
_entity.id
_entity.type
_entity.pdbx_description
1 polymer ?
#
loop_
_entity_poly.entity_id
_entity_poly.type
_entity_poly.pdbx_seq_one_letter_code
_entity_poly.pdbx_strand_id
1 'polypeptide(L)'
;MVWRTWWLGDASGALIVAPLIISFVLRPKQVPVGGLRELVLLILVVLIAGATVFAPLIFSSIPPVALSFTVVPIIVWAGLRFGSRGATGATFLFSTIAIWGTLGRLGPYGSGSTNTALLSLQFSIMVLATVGLALSALVHERLDAQEEARKARAAESRFETLVDSAPDAMVIADAQGRIVQVNSQTEALFGYAREEVLNLKVEDLIPQRFRTGHVAHRADFHATPRRREMGVGMELYGLRKDGTEFPVEISLSPLQSDSGVLVSSAIRDISERRRVEEERARLAAIVETSSDAIIKETLDGTIVSWNKGAERIFGYSTLEAVGQKGGILMPSGENGESEILERLKRDGRILPYETRLTRKDGASIDVSLSVTSISDPTGRTIGASILIQDISEKKLRRLSPKGQG
;
A
#
# COMPACT_ATOMS: atom_id res chain seq x y z
N MET A 1 -8.27 35.80 -68.16
CA MET A 1 -7.18 35.43 -67.23
C MET A 1 -7.70 35.02 -65.85
N VAL A 2 -8.66 35.77 -65.25
CA VAL A 2 -9.33 35.44 -63.98
C VAL A 2 -9.89 34.00 -63.90
N TRP A 3 -10.46 33.48 -64.99
CA TRP A 3 -10.98 32.11 -65.05
C TRP A 3 -9.93 31.02 -64.77
N ARG A 4 -8.64 31.29 -65.05
CA ARG A 4 -7.55 30.32 -64.80
C ARG A 4 -7.16 30.20 -63.32
N THR A 5 -7.62 31.10 -62.45
CA THR A 5 -7.29 31.12 -61.01
C THR A 5 -8.51 30.88 -60.11
N TRP A 6 -9.68 30.58 -60.70
CA TRP A 6 -10.91 30.35 -59.93
C TRP A 6 -10.81 29.11 -59.02
N TRP A 7 -10.20 28.03 -59.50
CA TRP A 7 -9.96 26.80 -58.72
C TRP A 7 -9.09 27.02 -57.47
N LEU A 8 -8.24 28.07 -57.46
CA LEU A 8 -7.42 28.40 -56.29
C LEU A 8 -8.28 29.01 -55.16
N GLY A 9 -9.37 29.68 -55.52
CA GLY A 9 -10.37 30.16 -54.58
C GLY A 9 -11.07 28.99 -53.88
N ASP A 10 -11.54 28.00 -54.64
CA ASP A 10 -12.19 26.81 -54.10
C ASP A 10 -11.26 26.01 -53.18
N ALA A 11 -9.99 25.84 -53.59
CA ALA A 11 -8.98 25.19 -52.77
C ALA A 11 -8.74 25.93 -51.44
N SER A 12 -8.62 27.27 -51.48
CA SER A 12 -8.46 28.07 -50.27
C SER A 12 -9.70 28.01 -49.37
N GLY A 13 -10.90 28.05 -49.96
CA GLY A 13 -12.17 27.92 -49.21
C GLY A 13 -12.29 26.59 -48.50
N ALA A 14 -11.94 25.49 -49.17
CA ALA A 14 -11.92 24.16 -48.57
C ALA A 14 -10.95 24.07 -47.37
N LEU A 15 -9.78 24.71 -47.48
CA LEU A 15 -8.74 24.69 -46.44
C LEU A 15 -9.09 25.49 -45.18
N ILE A 16 -10.03 26.43 -45.27
CA ILE A 16 -10.52 27.21 -44.13
C ILE A 16 -11.80 26.58 -43.57
N VAL A 17 -12.76 26.27 -44.43
CA VAL A 17 -14.12 25.88 -44.03
C VAL A 17 -14.18 24.43 -43.56
N ALA A 18 -13.54 23.49 -44.27
CA ALA A 18 -13.64 22.08 -43.91
C ALA A 18 -13.03 21.77 -42.53
N PRO A 19 -11.83 22.28 -42.18
CA PRO A 19 -11.27 22.09 -40.85
C PRO A 19 -12.11 22.72 -39.74
N LEU A 20 -12.73 23.88 -40.00
CA LEU A 20 -13.65 24.53 -39.06
C LEU A 20 -14.90 23.68 -38.81
N ILE A 21 -15.52 23.13 -39.86
CA ILE A 21 -16.67 22.23 -39.73
C ILE A 21 -16.27 20.96 -38.98
N ILE A 22 -15.13 20.35 -39.32
CA ILE A 22 -14.66 19.12 -38.67
C ILE A 22 -14.40 19.37 -37.18
N SER A 23 -13.74 20.47 -36.83
CA SER A 23 -13.34 20.76 -35.44
C SER A 23 -14.53 21.12 -34.54
N PHE A 24 -15.57 21.78 -35.07
CA PHE A 24 -16.74 22.21 -34.30
C PHE A 24 -17.94 21.26 -34.37
N VAL A 25 -18.21 20.63 -35.52
CA VAL A 25 -19.42 19.82 -35.74
C VAL A 25 -19.16 18.33 -35.50
N LEU A 26 -18.05 17.78 -36.03
CA LEU A 26 -17.80 16.34 -36.02
C LEU A 26 -17.04 15.84 -34.78
N ARG A 27 -16.31 16.72 -34.09
CA ARG A 27 -15.58 16.39 -32.85
C ARG A 27 -16.05 17.24 -31.66
N PRO A 28 -17.32 17.16 -31.21
CA PRO A 28 -17.89 18.05 -30.19
C PRO A 28 -17.21 17.96 -28.80
N LYS A 29 -16.59 16.83 -28.45
CA LYS A 29 -16.07 16.54 -27.09
C LYS A 29 -14.75 17.22 -26.68
N GLN A 30 -14.01 17.86 -27.59
CA GLN A 30 -12.81 18.61 -27.22
C GLN A 30 -13.18 19.99 -26.65
N VAL A 31 -13.59 20.04 -25.38
CA VAL A 31 -13.92 21.30 -24.70
C VAL A 31 -12.67 22.20 -24.72
N PRO A 32 -12.75 23.44 -25.21
CA PRO A 32 -11.62 24.36 -25.15
C PRO A 32 -11.17 24.52 -23.69
N VAL A 33 -9.89 24.27 -23.42
CA VAL A 33 -9.30 24.35 -22.06
C VAL A 33 -9.29 25.79 -21.53
N GLY A 34 -9.50 26.78 -22.40
CA GLY A 34 -9.66 28.19 -22.05
C GLY A 34 -11.12 28.59 -21.81
N GLY A 35 -11.38 29.28 -20.70
CA GLY A 35 -12.71 29.83 -20.37
C GLY A 35 -13.14 30.94 -21.33
N LEU A 36 -14.43 31.33 -21.27
CA LEU A 36 -15.06 32.33 -22.15
C LEU A 36 -14.25 33.63 -22.29
N ARG A 37 -13.59 34.08 -21.22
CA ARG A 37 -12.75 35.30 -21.21
C ARG A 37 -11.55 35.21 -22.15
N GLU A 38 -10.88 34.06 -22.20
CA GLU A 38 -9.70 33.87 -23.06
C GLU A 38 -10.10 33.73 -24.52
N LEU A 39 -11.26 33.14 -24.79
CA LEU A 39 -11.83 33.09 -26.14
C LEU A 39 -12.17 34.50 -26.65
N VAL A 40 -12.79 35.33 -25.81
CA VAL A 40 -13.07 36.74 -26.13
C VAL A 40 -11.76 37.50 -26.38
N LEU A 41 -10.74 37.26 -25.55
CA LEU A 41 -9.41 37.85 -25.74
C LEU A 41 -8.79 37.42 -27.07
N LEU A 42 -8.85 36.13 -27.43
CA LEU A 42 -8.35 35.63 -28.71
C LEU A 42 -9.03 36.34 -29.88
N ILE A 43 -10.36 36.42 -29.86
CA ILE A 43 -11.14 37.11 -30.90
C ILE A 43 -10.70 38.57 -31.00
N LEU A 44 -10.58 39.28 -29.87
CA LEU A 44 -10.14 40.67 -29.82
C LEU A 44 -8.72 40.83 -30.39
N VAL A 45 -7.79 39.97 -30.01
CA VAL A 45 -6.41 40.00 -30.50
C VAL A 45 -6.34 39.75 -32.01
N VAL A 46 -7.12 38.80 -32.54
CA VAL A 46 -7.21 38.55 -33.98
C VAL A 46 -7.83 39.75 -34.71
N LEU A 47 -8.88 40.38 -34.14
CA LEU A 47 -9.50 41.58 -34.70
C LEU A 47 -8.52 42.77 -34.73
N ILE A 48 -7.79 43.00 -33.64
CA ILE A 48 -6.78 44.06 -33.55
C ILE A 48 -5.65 43.78 -34.54
N ALA A 49 -5.15 42.55 -34.62
CA ALA A 49 -4.10 42.19 -35.58
C ALA A 49 -4.59 42.40 -37.01
N GLY A 50 -5.80 41.95 -37.34
CA GLY A 50 -6.43 42.18 -38.64
C GLY A 50 -6.57 43.67 -38.96
N ALA A 51 -7.13 44.46 -38.04
CA ALA A 51 -7.26 45.92 -38.21
C ALA A 51 -5.90 46.59 -38.42
N THR A 52 -4.87 46.17 -37.68
CA THR A 52 -3.49 46.69 -37.77
C THR A 52 -2.87 46.40 -39.13
N VAL A 53 -3.01 45.16 -39.63
CA VAL A 53 -2.45 44.72 -40.92
C VAL A 53 -3.12 45.46 -42.09
N PHE A 54 -4.42 45.74 -41.98
CA PHE A 54 -5.20 46.39 -43.03
C PHE A 54 -5.39 47.91 -42.83
N ALA A 55 -4.79 48.49 -41.79
CA ALA A 55 -4.85 49.92 -41.54
C ALA A 55 -4.03 50.72 -42.57
N PRO A 56 -4.45 51.94 -42.96
CA PRO A 56 -3.83 52.66 -44.07
C PRO A 56 -2.39 53.16 -43.88
N LEU A 57 -1.69 52.99 -42.74
CA LEU A 57 -0.51 53.84 -42.48
C LEU A 57 0.55 53.36 -41.47
N ILE A 58 0.65 52.08 -41.07
CA ILE A 58 1.46 51.75 -39.87
C ILE A 58 2.94 51.42 -40.17
N PHE A 59 3.29 50.87 -41.35
CA PHE A 59 4.68 50.47 -41.63
C PHE A 59 5.11 50.78 -43.07
N SER A 60 5.66 51.97 -43.30
CA SER A 60 6.23 52.36 -44.61
C SER A 60 7.52 51.61 -44.98
N SER A 61 8.14 50.93 -44.01
CA SER A 61 9.43 50.22 -44.17
C SER A 61 9.32 48.69 -44.28
N ILE A 62 8.12 48.11 -44.14
CA ILE A 62 7.90 46.65 -44.17
C ILE A 62 7.17 46.28 -45.46
N PRO A 63 7.59 45.23 -46.20
CA PRO A 63 6.84 44.73 -47.34
C PRO A 63 5.40 44.40 -46.91
N PRO A 64 4.37 44.91 -47.61
CA PRO A 64 2.98 44.76 -47.16
C PRO A 64 2.57 43.29 -46.94
N VAL A 65 3.09 42.37 -47.76
CA VAL A 65 2.85 40.91 -47.65
C VAL A 65 3.48 40.30 -46.38
N ALA A 66 4.55 40.87 -45.83
CA ALA A 66 5.13 40.38 -44.58
C ALA A 66 4.21 40.68 -43.38
N LEU A 67 3.46 41.79 -43.42
CA LEU A 67 2.53 42.18 -42.35
C LEU A 67 1.42 41.15 -42.14
N SER A 68 0.96 40.47 -43.20
CA SER A 68 -0.09 39.45 -43.05
C SER A 68 0.34 38.20 -42.29
N PHE A 69 1.65 37.95 -42.14
CA PHE A 69 2.15 36.80 -41.37
C PHE A 69 2.33 37.08 -39.88
N THR A 70 2.14 38.34 -39.44
CA THR A 70 2.16 38.69 -38.01
C THR A 70 1.04 38.00 -37.20
N VAL A 71 0.02 37.48 -37.87
CA VAL A 71 -1.06 36.68 -37.24
C VAL A 71 -0.64 35.23 -36.95
N VAL A 72 0.46 34.73 -37.56
CA VAL A 72 0.90 33.33 -37.37
C VAL A 72 1.13 33.00 -35.89
N PRO A 73 1.89 33.79 -35.10
CA PRO A 73 2.05 33.52 -33.67
C PRO A 73 0.74 33.48 -32.90
N ILE A 74 -0.25 34.29 -33.28
CA ILE A 74 -1.59 34.34 -32.66
C ILE A 74 -2.36 33.06 -32.99
N ILE A 75 -2.32 32.59 -34.25
CA ILE A 75 -2.95 31.33 -34.67
C ILE A 75 -2.28 30.14 -33.99
N VAL A 76 -0.95 30.16 -33.88
CA VAL A 76 -0.19 29.13 -33.15
C VAL A 76 -0.61 29.12 -31.69
N TRP A 77 -0.62 30.27 -31.02
CA TRP A 77 -1.08 30.37 -29.64
C TRP A 77 -2.53 29.90 -29.46
N ALA A 78 -3.42 30.25 -30.39
CA ALA A 78 -4.81 29.76 -30.41
C ALA A 78 -4.87 28.24 -30.54
N GLY A 79 -4.04 27.66 -31.40
CA GLY A 79 -3.89 26.22 -31.58
C GLY A 79 -3.36 25.50 -30.34
N LEU A 80 -2.41 26.12 -29.63
CA LEU A 80 -1.87 25.60 -28.37
C LEU A 80 -2.90 25.63 -27.25
N ARG A 81 -3.63 26.74 -27.13
CA ARG A 81 -4.52 26.99 -25.99
C ARG A 81 -5.90 26.35 -26.14
N PHE A 82 -6.44 26.34 -27.34
CA PHE A 82 -7.82 25.87 -27.62
C PHE A 82 -7.85 24.68 -28.58
N GLY A 83 -6.69 24.09 -28.88
CA GLY A 83 -6.57 22.98 -29.81
C GLY A 83 -6.90 23.37 -31.26
N SER A 84 -7.27 22.38 -32.05
CA SER A 84 -7.62 22.55 -33.47
C SER A 84 -8.70 23.62 -33.70
N ARG A 85 -9.66 23.75 -32.78
CA ARG A 85 -10.76 24.73 -32.84
C ARG A 85 -10.28 26.17 -32.78
N GLY A 86 -9.31 26.46 -31.92
CA GLY A 86 -8.72 27.80 -31.79
C GLY A 86 -7.98 28.22 -33.05
N ALA A 87 -7.12 27.33 -33.56
CA ALA A 87 -6.38 27.57 -34.80
C ALA A 87 -7.33 27.74 -36.00
N THR A 88 -8.33 26.87 -36.17
CA THR A 88 -9.32 26.98 -37.26
C THR A 88 -10.16 28.25 -37.15
N GLY A 89 -10.61 28.59 -35.95
CA GLY A 89 -11.45 29.76 -35.70
C GLY A 89 -10.71 31.07 -35.92
N ALA A 90 -9.48 31.19 -35.40
CA ALA A 90 -8.62 32.35 -35.61
C ALA A 90 -8.25 32.53 -37.10
N THR A 91 -7.95 31.42 -37.79
CA THR A 91 -7.67 31.43 -39.24
C THR A 91 -8.90 31.87 -40.04
N PHE A 92 -10.08 31.34 -39.74
CA PHE A 92 -11.34 31.72 -40.39
C PHE A 92 -11.67 33.21 -40.18
N LEU A 93 -11.56 33.68 -38.94
CA LEU A 93 -11.81 35.07 -38.59
C LEU A 93 -10.83 36.02 -39.30
N PHE A 94 -9.53 35.73 -39.25
CA PHE A 94 -8.53 36.53 -39.96
C PHE A 94 -8.73 36.50 -41.48
N SER A 95 -9.07 35.34 -42.05
CA SER A 95 -9.35 35.23 -43.48
C SER A 95 -10.55 36.07 -43.90
N THR A 96 -11.59 36.15 -43.07
CA THR A 96 -12.77 37.01 -43.28
C THR A 96 -12.37 38.48 -43.31
N ILE A 97 -11.54 38.92 -42.35
CA ILE A 97 -11.01 40.29 -42.30
C ILE A 97 -10.16 40.57 -43.54
N ALA A 98 -9.32 39.62 -43.94
CA ALA A 98 -8.42 39.77 -45.08
C ALA A 98 -9.18 39.91 -46.41
N ILE A 99 -10.24 39.13 -46.60
CA ILE A 99 -11.14 39.24 -47.76
C ILE A 99 -11.80 40.62 -47.78
N TRP A 100 -12.36 41.06 -46.64
CA TRP A 100 -13.03 42.35 -46.53
C TRP A 100 -12.09 43.52 -46.81
N GLY A 101 -10.90 43.53 -46.19
CA GLY A 101 -9.90 44.57 -46.40
C GLY A 101 -9.42 44.64 -47.85
N THR A 102 -9.22 43.49 -48.50
CA THR A 102 -8.83 43.42 -49.91
C THR A 102 -9.91 43.98 -50.84
N LEU A 103 -11.19 43.67 -50.59
CA LEU A 103 -12.31 44.24 -51.35
C LEU A 103 -12.38 45.77 -51.22
N GLY A 104 -12.07 46.30 -50.04
CA GLY A 104 -11.95 47.74 -49.79
C GLY A 104 -10.69 48.39 -50.37
N ARG A 105 -9.82 47.64 -51.08
CA ARG A 105 -8.49 48.07 -51.54
C ARG A 105 -7.58 48.56 -50.42
N LEU A 106 -7.75 48.01 -49.22
CA LEU A 106 -6.95 48.31 -48.05
C LEU A 106 -5.90 47.21 -47.80
N GLY A 107 -4.84 47.58 -47.10
CA GLY A 107 -3.84 46.63 -46.62
C GLY A 107 -2.97 45.97 -47.70
N PRO A 108 -2.36 44.82 -47.38
CA PRO A 108 -1.28 44.21 -48.18
C PRO A 108 -1.63 43.87 -49.62
N TYR A 109 -2.90 43.56 -49.85
CA TYR A 109 -3.40 43.03 -51.11
C TYR A 109 -4.23 44.05 -51.89
N GLY A 110 -4.43 45.26 -51.36
CA GLY A 110 -5.23 46.30 -52.00
C GLY A 110 -4.54 47.01 -53.17
N SER A 111 -3.22 46.80 -53.32
CA SER A 111 -2.40 47.45 -54.35
C SER A 111 -2.18 46.56 -55.58
N GLY A 112 -2.05 47.17 -56.76
CA GLY A 112 -1.81 46.48 -58.03
C GLY A 112 -3.08 46.06 -58.78
N SER A 113 -2.94 45.12 -59.71
CA SER A 113 -4.06 44.59 -60.49
C SER A 113 -4.98 43.69 -59.65
N THR A 114 -6.25 43.56 -60.05
CA THR A 114 -7.19 42.64 -59.37
C THR A 114 -6.66 41.20 -59.29
N ASN A 115 -5.91 40.74 -60.30
CA ASN A 115 -5.34 39.39 -60.31
C ASN A 115 -4.21 39.24 -59.28
N THR A 116 -3.30 40.21 -59.18
CA THR A 116 -2.19 40.19 -58.23
C THR A 116 -2.66 40.30 -56.78
N ALA A 117 -3.70 41.10 -56.55
CA ALA A 117 -4.39 41.20 -55.25
C ALA A 117 -4.99 39.85 -54.84
N LEU A 118 -5.77 39.24 -55.73
CA LEU A 118 -6.47 37.98 -55.47
C LEU A 118 -5.50 36.81 -55.24
N LEU A 119 -4.46 36.69 -56.07
CA LEU A 119 -3.43 35.66 -55.92
C LEU A 119 -2.64 35.82 -54.60
N SER A 120 -2.27 37.05 -54.23
CA SER A 120 -1.53 37.30 -52.99
C SER A 120 -2.38 36.99 -51.76
N LEU A 121 -3.67 37.37 -51.77
CA LEU A 121 -4.63 37.03 -50.72
C LEU A 121 -4.79 35.51 -50.58
N GLN A 122 -5.01 34.80 -51.69
CA GLN A 122 -5.19 33.35 -51.71
C GLN A 122 -3.95 32.62 -51.20
N PHE A 123 -2.76 33.02 -51.66
CA PHE A 123 -1.50 32.43 -51.22
C PHE A 123 -1.30 32.59 -49.71
N SER A 124 -1.50 33.81 -49.19
CA SER A 124 -1.34 34.06 -47.76
C SER A 124 -2.35 33.29 -46.92
N ILE A 125 -3.62 33.22 -47.34
CA ILE A 125 -4.65 32.43 -46.63
C ILE A 125 -4.27 30.95 -46.61
N MET A 126 -3.82 30.38 -47.74
CA MET A 126 -3.40 28.97 -47.80
C MET A 126 -2.20 28.70 -46.90
N VAL A 127 -1.20 29.58 -46.87
CA VAL A 127 -0.02 29.43 -46.00
C VAL A 127 -0.44 29.52 -44.54
N LEU A 128 -1.26 30.51 -44.16
CA LEU A 128 -1.75 30.69 -42.79
C LEU A 128 -2.54 29.47 -42.31
N ALA A 129 -3.48 29.00 -43.12
CA ALA A 129 -4.30 27.85 -42.78
C ALA A 129 -3.47 26.56 -42.70
N THR A 130 -2.56 26.32 -43.64
CA THR A 130 -1.71 25.12 -43.62
C THR A 130 -0.77 25.13 -42.41
N VAL A 131 -0.08 26.24 -42.14
CA VAL A 131 0.86 26.37 -41.00
C VAL A 131 0.12 26.28 -39.68
N GLY A 132 -1.00 26.99 -39.53
CA GLY A 132 -1.80 26.98 -38.31
C GLY A 132 -2.36 25.59 -37.97
N LEU A 133 -2.87 24.88 -38.98
CA LEU A 133 -3.41 23.53 -38.82
C LEU A 133 -2.30 22.50 -38.54
N ALA A 134 -1.20 22.54 -39.30
CA ALA A 134 -0.09 21.60 -39.13
C ALA A 134 0.57 21.76 -37.75
N LEU A 135 0.82 22.99 -37.29
CA LEU A 135 1.39 23.24 -35.98
C LEU A 135 0.41 22.88 -34.85
N SER A 136 -0.88 23.19 -34.98
CA SER A 136 -1.87 22.81 -33.98
C SER A 136 -2.00 21.29 -33.86
N ALA A 137 -2.01 20.57 -34.99
CA ALA A 137 -2.05 19.11 -34.99
C ALA A 137 -0.80 18.51 -34.32
N LEU A 138 0.40 18.96 -34.72
CA LEU A 138 1.66 18.48 -34.18
C LEU A 138 1.77 18.69 -32.67
N VAL A 139 1.38 19.88 -32.18
CA VAL A 139 1.49 20.16 -30.75
C VAL A 139 0.43 19.41 -29.96
N HIS A 140 -0.79 19.26 -30.49
CA HIS A 140 -1.81 18.49 -29.79
C HIS A 140 -1.41 17.01 -29.64
N GLU A 141 -0.86 16.40 -30.69
CA GLU A 141 -0.32 15.03 -30.64
C GLU A 141 0.77 14.89 -29.57
N ARG A 142 1.67 15.88 -29.47
CA ARG A 142 2.73 15.89 -28.45
C ARG A 142 2.18 16.06 -27.04
N LEU A 143 1.18 16.91 -26.83
CA LEU A 143 0.57 17.14 -25.53
C LEU A 143 -0.20 15.90 -25.05
N ASP A 144 -0.97 15.26 -25.92
CA ASP A 144 -1.72 14.06 -25.60
C ASP A 144 -0.78 12.91 -25.23
N ALA A 145 0.28 12.69 -26.02
CA ALA A 145 1.30 11.68 -25.71
C ALA A 145 2.02 11.94 -24.38
N GLN A 146 2.32 13.22 -24.07
CA GLN A 146 2.91 13.59 -22.78
C GLN A 146 1.94 13.37 -21.62
N GLU A 147 0.65 13.65 -21.81
CA GLU A 147 -0.37 13.44 -20.78
C GLU A 147 -0.58 11.95 -20.51
N GLU A 148 -0.64 11.11 -21.54
CA GLU A 148 -0.71 9.65 -21.39
C GLU A 148 0.53 9.10 -20.68
N ALA A 149 1.73 9.51 -21.09
CA ALA A 149 2.96 9.11 -20.42
C ALA A 149 3.00 9.57 -18.95
N ARG A 150 2.48 10.77 -18.65
CA ARG A 150 2.39 11.28 -17.27
C ARG A 150 1.37 10.50 -16.45
N LYS A 151 0.21 10.17 -17.01
CA LYS A 151 -0.81 9.33 -16.35
C LYS A 151 -0.28 7.94 -16.08
N ALA A 152 0.43 7.33 -17.03
CA ALA A 152 1.08 6.03 -16.86
C ALA A 152 2.11 6.06 -15.73
N ARG A 153 3.05 7.02 -15.75
CA ARG A 153 4.05 7.20 -14.69
C ARG A 153 3.42 7.47 -13.32
N ALA A 154 2.34 8.26 -13.27
CA ALA A 154 1.63 8.52 -12.03
C ALA A 154 0.90 7.28 -11.51
N ALA A 155 0.35 6.44 -12.38
CA ALA A 155 -0.28 5.18 -12.01
C ALA A 155 0.75 4.17 -11.50
N GLU A 156 1.90 4.05 -12.18
CA GLU A 156 3.03 3.20 -11.79
C GLU A 156 3.56 3.61 -10.41
N SER A 157 3.89 4.89 -10.22
CA SER A 157 4.37 5.41 -8.93
C SER A 157 3.36 5.23 -7.80
N ARG A 158 2.05 5.38 -8.07
CA ARG A 158 1.00 5.09 -7.08
C ARG A 158 0.96 3.61 -6.73
N PHE A 159 1.08 2.72 -7.71
CA PHE A 159 1.12 1.28 -7.48
C PHE A 159 2.33 0.90 -6.61
N GLU A 160 3.52 1.40 -6.94
CA GLU A 160 4.73 1.20 -6.14
C GLU A 160 4.54 1.69 -4.71
N THR A 161 4.00 2.89 -4.52
CA THR A 161 3.75 3.46 -3.19
C THR A 161 2.79 2.60 -2.37
N LEU A 162 1.73 2.07 -2.98
CA LEU A 162 0.78 1.21 -2.29
C LEU A 162 1.42 -0.10 -1.83
N VAL A 163 2.20 -0.73 -2.71
CA VAL A 163 2.95 -1.96 -2.40
C VAL A 163 4.00 -1.70 -1.30
N ASP A 164 4.67 -0.55 -1.35
CA ASP A 164 5.72 -0.19 -0.40
C ASP A 164 5.19 0.20 0.99
N SER A 165 3.98 0.74 1.06
CA SER A 165 3.30 1.09 2.32
C SER A 165 2.74 -0.11 3.08
N ALA A 166 2.72 -1.30 2.49
CA ALA A 166 2.20 -2.50 3.13
C ALA A 166 3.09 -2.90 4.34
N PRO A 167 2.49 -3.32 5.47
CA PRO A 167 3.26 -3.67 6.68
C PRO A 167 3.98 -5.02 6.57
N ASP A 168 3.47 -5.94 5.75
CA ASP A 168 4.05 -7.25 5.53
C ASP A 168 4.98 -7.23 4.30
N ALA A 169 5.94 -8.16 4.26
CA ALA A 169 6.78 -8.36 3.07
C ALA A 169 5.91 -8.83 1.90
N MET A 170 5.97 -8.13 0.77
CA MET A 170 5.21 -8.45 -0.43
C MET A 170 6.13 -8.88 -1.57
N VAL A 171 5.88 -10.08 -2.10
CA VAL A 171 6.55 -10.63 -3.29
C VAL A 171 5.50 -10.93 -4.34
N ILE A 172 5.66 -10.35 -5.54
CA ILE A 172 4.84 -10.67 -6.70
C ILE A 172 5.68 -11.48 -7.68
N ALA A 173 5.16 -12.63 -8.11
CA ALA A 173 5.86 -13.54 -9.01
C ALA A 173 4.98 -14.04 -10.17
N ASP A 174 5.64 -14.42 -11.27
CA ASP A 174 5.00 -14.99 -12.46
C ASP A 174 4.72 -16.51 -12.32
N ALA A 175 4.18 -17.12 -13.38
CA ALA A 175 3.88 -18.56 -13.46
C ALA A 175 5.11 -19.47 -13.30
N GLN A 176 6.29 -18.96 -13.65
CA GLN A 176 7.56 -19.69 -13.55
C GLN A 176 8.24 -19.45 -12.20
N GLY A 177 7.63 -18.65 -11.32
CA GLY A 177 8.17 -18.29 -10.01
C GLY A 177 9.24 -17.21 -10.07
N ARG A 178 9.41 -16.49 -11.19
CA ARG A 178 10.30 -15.33 -11.25
C ARG A 178 9.66 -14.17 -10.54
N ILE A 179 10.44 -13.50 -9.70
CA ILE A 179 9.96 -12.35 -8.93
C ILE A 179 9.94 -11.12 -9.84
N VAL A 180 8.78 -10.49 -9.94
CA VAL A 180 8.57 -9.32 -10.81
C VAL A 180 8.46 -8.01 -10.02
N GLN A 181 8.11 -8.07 -8.74
CA GLN A 181 7.98 -6.90 -7.88
C GLN A 181 8.14 -7.30 -6.41
N VAL A 182 8.75 -6.41 -5.63
CA VAL A 182 8.85 -6.51 -4.16
C VAL A 182 8.64 -5.16 -3.50
N ASN A 183 8.36 -5.15 -2.19
CA ASN A 183 8.40 -3.95 -1.35
C ASN A 183 9.65 -3.88 -0.46
N SER A 184 9.88 -2.72 0.17
CA SER A 184 10.95 -2.49 1.13
C SER A 184 10.93 -3.46 2.33
N GLN A 185 9.74 -3.90 2.76
CA GLN A 185 9.62 -4.91 3.82
C GLN A 185 10.21 -6.26 3.40
N THR A 186 10.15 -6.62 2.12
CA THR A 186 10.80 -7.83 1.60
C THR A 186 12.31 -7.73 1.66
N GLU A 187 12.88 -6.58 1.31
CA GLU A 187 14.32 -6.33 1.39
C GLU A 187 14.79 -6.43 2.85
N ALA A 188 14.09 -5.76 3.76
CA ALA A 188 14.38 -5.79 5.19
C ALA A 188 14.26 -7.21 5.77
N LEU A 189 13.22 -7.96 5.37
CA LEU A 189 12.98 -9.30 5.88
C LEU A 189 14.02 -10.29 5.34
N PHE A 190 14.22 -10.37 4.02
CA PHE A 190 15.10 -11.40 3.44
C PHE A 190 16.57 -11.00 3.37
N GLY A 191 16.90 -9.72 3.56
CA GLY A 191 18.28 -9.22 3.57
C GLY A 191 18.92 -9.08 2.18
N TYR A 192 18.10 -9.09 1.12
CA TYR A 192 18.53 -8.86 -0.26
C TYR A 192 18.14 -7.45 -0.70
N ALA A 193 18.96 -6.81 -1.53
CA ALA A 193 18.57 -5.58 -2.21
C ALA A 193 17.52 -5.89 -3.28
N ARG A 194 16.62 -4.94 -3.56
CA ARG A 194 15.56 -5.07 -4.59
C ARG A 194 16.06 -5.66 -5.91
N GLU A 195 17.16 -5.11 -6.43
CA GLU A 195 17.78 -5.51 -7.71
C GLU A 195 18.25 -6.97 -7.69
N GLU A 196 18.71 -7.46 -6.53
CA GLU A 196 19.08 -8.86 -6.36
C GLU A 196 17.83 -9.75 -6.36
N VAL A 197 16.80 -9.38 -5.59
CA VAL A 197 15.57 -10.19 -5.45
C VAL A 197 14.84 -10.33 -6.78
N LEU A 198 14.80 -9.29 -7.61
CA LEU A 198 14.17 -9.34 -8.93
C LEU A 198 14.85 -10.32 -9.91
N ASN A 199 16.10 -10.71 -9.63
CA ASN A 199 16.82 -11.73 -10.39
C ASN A 199 16.67 -13.15 -9.81
N LEU A 200 15.98 -13.30 -8.68
CA LEU A 200 15.75 -14.59 -8.02
C LEU A 200 14.42 -15.21 -8.43
N LYS A 201 14.29 -16.50 -8.16
CA LYS A 201 13.00 -17.19 -8.11
C LYS A 201 12.49 -17.24 -6.68
N VAL A 202 11.19 -17.39 -6.53
CA VAL A 202 10.56 -17.59 -5.22
C VAL A 202 11.15 -18.78 -4.45
N GLU A 203 11.63 -19.82 -5.14
CA GLU A 203 12.32 -20.96 -4.50
C GLU A 203 13.64 -20.58 -3.82
N ASP A 204 14.30 -19.52 -4.25
CA ASP A 204 15.56 -19.09 -3.64
C ASP A 204 15.34 -18.50 -2.24
N LEU A 205 14.15 -17.97 -1.99
CA LEU A 205 13.69 -17.48 -0.67
C LEU A 205 13.15 -18.59 0.24
N ILE A 206 13.18 -19.85 -0.22
CA ILE A 206 12.66 -21.02 0.49
C ILE A 206 13.83 -21.95 0.85
N PRO A 207 13.83 -22.54 2.07
CA PRO A 207 14.83 -23.52 2.47
C PRO A 207 14.91 -24.69 1.50
N GLN A 208 16.13 -25.20 1.27
CA GLN A 208 16.41 -26.22 0.26
C GLN A 208 15.51 -27.46 0.38
N ARG A 209 15.18 -27.87 1.62
CA ARG A 209 14.33 -29.03 1.92
C ARG A 209 12.87 -28.89 1.43
N PHE A 210 12.39 -27.67 1.18
CA PHE A 210 11.02 -27.41 0.74
C PHE A 210 10.90 -27.02 -0.74
N ARG A 211 12.01 -26.72 -1.42
CA ARG A 211 12.00 -26.19 -2.81
C ARG A 211 11.31 -27.11 -3.82
N THR A 212 11.62 -28.41 -3.79
CA THR A 212 11.07 -29.37 -4.77
C THR A 212 9.56 -29.52 -4.66
N GLY A 213 9.04 -29.60 -3.42
CA GLY A 213 7.59 -29.65 -3.18
C GLY A 213 6.88 -28.33 -3.54
N HIS A 214 7.55 -27.20 -3.32
CA HIS A 214 6.99 -25.88 -3.63
C HIS A 214 6.69 -25.69 -5.12
N VAL A 215 7.56 -26.19 -6.01
CA VAL A 215 7.35 -26.07 -7.46
C VAL A 215 6.02 -26.69 -7.90
N ALA A 216 5.65 -27.84 -7.33
CA ALA A 216 4.36 -28.49 -7.58
C ALA A 216 3.20 -27.64 -7.04
N HIS A 217 3.29 -27.17 -5.80
CA HIS A 217 2.25 -26.31 -5.19
C HIS A 217 2.03 -25.00 -5.96
N ARG A 218 3.10 -24.41 -6.50
CA ARG A 218 3.02 -23.23 -7.37
C ARG A 218 2.28 -23.54 -8.67
N ALA A 219 2.60 -24.66 -9.32
CA ALA A 219 1.91 -25.08 -10.54
C ALA A 219 0.41 -25.30 -10.27
N ASP A 220 0.06 -25.95 -9.15
CA ASP A 220 -1.33 -26.17 -8.73
C ASP A 220 -2.07 -24.86 -8.41
N PHE A 221 -1.36 -23.87 -7.86
CA PHE A 221 -1.95 -22.54 -7.64
C PHE A 221 -2.26 -21.84 -8.95
N HIS A 222 -1.36 -21.89 -9.93
CA HIS A 222 -1.57 -21.30 -11.25
C HIS A 222 -2.69 -21.99 -12.05
N ALA A 223 -2.81 -23.32 -11.93
CA ALA A 223 -3.90 -24.06 -12.55
C ALA A 223 -5.27 -23.73 -11.94
N THR A 224 -5.32 -23.35 -10.66
CA THR A 224 -6.56 -22.98 -9.96
C THR A 224 -6.34 -21.79 -9.03
N PRO A 225 -6.25 -20.57 -9.59
CA PRO A 225 -5.88 -19.37 -8.86
C PRO A 225 -7.03 -18.94 -7.96
N ARG A 226 -6.83 -19.08 -6.65
CA ARG A 226 -7.75 -18.66 -5.60
C ARG A 226 -6.96 -18.09 -4.45
N ARG A 227 -7.54 -17.14 -3.70
CA ARG A 227 -6.90 -16.67 -2.45
C ARG A 227 -6.66 -17.87 -1.52
N ARG A 228 -5.46 -17.96 -0.95
CA ARG A 228 -5.08 -19.02 0.00
C ARG A 228 -4.32 -18.38 1.16
N GLU A 229 -4.83 -18.56 2.37
CA GLU A 229 -4.10 -18.25 3.59
C GLU A 229 -3.35 -19.52 4.01
N MET A 230 -2.06 -19.38 4.24
CA MET A 230 -1.16 -20.46 4.60
C MET A 230 -0.45 -20.06 5.90
N GLY A 231 -1.02 -20.51 7.01
CA GLY A 231 -0.65 -20.08 8.35
C GLY A 231 -0.79 -21.20 9.37
N VAL A 232 -1.32 -20.87 10.55
CA VAL A 232 -1.41 -21.74 11.74
C VAL A 232 -1.68 -23.21 11.39
N GLY A 233 -0.75 -24.09 11.77
CA GLY A 233 -0.78 -25.53 11.48
C GLY A 233 0.07 -25.97 10.28
N MET A 234 0.63 -25.05 9.51
CA MET A 234 1.60 -25.34 8.45
C MET A 234 3.03 -25.01 8.88
N GLU A 235 3.98 -25.89 8.56
CA GLU A 235 5.41 -25.65 8.76
C GLU A 235 6.01 -24.92 7.55
N LEU A 236 5.79 -23.61 7.48
CA LEU A 236 6.36 -22.75 6.45
C LEU A 236 7.57 -21.98 6.97
N TYR A 237 8.60 -21.92 6.15
CA TYR A 237 9.86 -21.26 6.46
C TYR A 237 10.35 -20.44 5.27
N GLY A 238 10.84 -19.23 5.55
CA GLY A 238 11.63 -18.44 4.64
C GLY A 238 13.12 -18.65 4.87
N LEU A 239 13.93 -18.33 3.87
CA LEU A 239 15.39 -18.38 3.91
C LEU A 239 15.95 -16.98 3.60
N ARG A 240 16.66 -16.39 4.55
CA ARG A 240 17.34 -15.09 4.35
C ARG A 240 18.63 -15.26 3.54
N LYS A 241 19.18 -14.15 3.06
CA LYS A 241 20.45 -14.09 2.32
C LYS A 241 21.63 -14.70 3.10
N ASP A 242 21.65 -14.54 4.42
CA ASP A 242 22.68 -15.10 5.29
C ASP A 242 22.52 -16.61 5.56
N GLY A 243 21.49 -17.23 4.98
CA GLY A 243 21.17 -18.65 5.16
C GLY A 243 20.33 -18.96 6.40
N THR A 244 19.93 -17.96 7.19
CA THR A 244 19.06 -18.17 8.34
C THR A 244 17.64 -18.52 7.89
N GLU A 245 17.10 -19.60 8.48
CA GLU A 245 15.71 -19.98 8.30
C GLU A 245 14.85 -19.35 9.38
N PHE A 246 13.66 -18.89 9.00
CA PHE A 246 12.72 -18.28 9.92
C PHE A 246 11.28 -18.72 9.59
N PRO A 247 10.44 -18.98 10.60
CA PRO A 247 9.06 -19.38 10.39
C PRO A 247 8.25 -18.22 9.79
N VAL A 248 7.41 -18.54 8.81
CA VAL A 248 6.59 -17.55 8.10
C VAL A 248 5.13 -17.93 8.04
N GLU A 249 4.27 -16.92 7.99
CA GLU A 249 2.88 -17.02 7.59
C GLU A 249 2.71 -16.32 6.23
N ILE A 250 2.01 -16.95 5.29
CA ILE A 250 1.92 -16.48 3.90
C ILE A 250 0.45 -16.37 3.47
N SER A 251 0.08 -15.24 2.87
CA SER A 251 -1.20 -15.09 2.18
C SER A 251 -0.97 -14.91 0.68
N LEU A 252 -1.54 -15.81 -0.13
CA LEU A 252 -1.46 -15.78 -1.58
C LEU A 252 -2.74 -15.21 -2.19
N SER A 253 -2.58 -14.29 -3.14
CA SER A 253 -3.68 -13.73 -3.91
C SER A 253 -3.32 -13.65 -5.41
N PRO A 254 -4.23 -14.08 -6.31
CA PRO A 254 -4.00 -13.91 -7.74
C PRO A 254 -4.20 -12.45 -8.14
N LEU A 255 -3.36 -11.96 -9.05
CA LEU A 255 -3.40 -10.61 -9.58
C LEU A 255 -3.43 -10.70 -11.11
N GLN A 256 -4.47 -10.15 -11.74
CA GLN A 256 -4.57 -10.16 -13.20
C GLN A 256 -3.68 -9.08 -13.80
N SER A 257 -2.88 -9.47 -14.79
CA SER A 257 -2.00 -8.59 -15.57
C SER A 257 -2.15 -8.89 -17.06
N ASP A 258 -1.69 -7.98 -17.91
CA ASP A 258 -1.68 -8.14 -19.37
C ASP A 258 -0.84 -9.34 -19.83
N SER A 259 0.17 -9.74 -19.04
CA SER A 259 1.04 -10.89 -19.29
C SER A 259 0.52 -12.21 -18.71
N GLY A 260 -0.63 -12.20 -18.03
CA GLY A 260 -1.25 -13.37 -17.40
C GLY A 260 -1.52 -13.17 -15.91
N VAL A 261 -1.80 -14.29 -15.22
CA VAL A 261 -2.03 -14.27 -13.77
C VAL A 261 -0.69 -14.20 -13.05
N LEU A 262 -0.50 -13.17 -12.24
CA LEU A 262 0.59 -13.07 -11.27
C LEU A 262 0.11 -13.55 -9.90
N VAL A 263 1.05 -13.93 -9.05
CA VAL A 263 0.77 -14.32 -7.66
C VAL A 263 1.40 -13.28 -6.74
N SER A 264 0.56 -12.63 -5.95
CA SER A 264 0.98 -11.74 -4.87
C SER A 264 1.01 -12.52 -3.56
N SER A 265 2.18 -12.54 -2.92
CA SER A 265 2.45 -13.21 -1.65
C SER A 265 2.74 -12.17 -0.58
N ALA A 266 1.90 -12.10 0.46
CA ALA A 266 2.20 -11.37 1.69
C ALA A 266 2.84 -12.34 2.68
N ILE A 267 4.02 -12.01 3.19
CA ILE A 267 4.87 -12.87 4.01
C ILE A 267 5.12 -12.17 5.34
N ARG A 268 4.78 -12.84 6.44
CA ARG A 268 4.96 -12.35 7.81
C ARG A 268 5.89 -13.26 8.59
N ASP A 269 6.88 -12.65 9.23
CA ASP A 269 7.75 -13.35 10.18
C ASP A 269 7.00 -13.60 11.49
N ILE A 270 6.95 -14.86 11.93
CA ILE A 270 6.29 -15.25 13.18
C ILE A 270 7.29 -15.75 14.24
N SER A 271 8.59 -15.46 14.07
CA SER A 271 9.66 -15.91 14.98
C SER A 271 9.43 -15.45 16.42
N GLU A 272 9.15 -14.16 16.62
CA GLU A 272 8.91 -13.61 17.97
C GLU A 272 7.67 -14.23 18.60
N ARG A 273 6.57 -14.30 17.84
CA ARG A 273 5.32 -14.91 18.30
C ARG A 273 5.54 -16.37 18.73
N ARG A 274 6.21 -17.17 17.90
CA ARG A 274 6.52 -18.57 18.22
C ARG A 274 7.44 -18.67 19.44
N ARG A 275 8.48 -17.84 19.53
CA ARG A 275 9.39 -17.82 20.69
C ARG A 275 8.64 -17.50 21.99
N VAL A 276 7.71 -16.55 21.98
CA VAL A 276 6.90 -16.20 23.16
C VAL A 276 5.95 -17.35 23.52
N GLU A 277 5.31 -17.97 22.54
CA GLU A 277 4.43 -19.12 22.75
C GLU A 277 5.19 -20.34 23.29
N GLU A 278 6.37 -20.64 22.72
CA GLU A 278 7.26 -21.73 23.14
C GLU A 278 7.81 -21.49 24.56
N GLU A 279 8.25 -20.27 24.89
CA GLU A 279 8.71 -19.95 26.24
C GLU A 279 7.58 -20.04 27.27
N ARG A 280 6.37 -19.56 26.92
CA ARG A 280 5.19 -19.74 27.78
C ARG A 280 4.87 -21.22 28.00
N ALA A 281 4.89 -22.03 26.94
CA ALA A 281 4.66 -23.47 27.04
C ALA A 281 5.74 -24.15 27.88
N ARG A 282 7.00 -23.76 27.74
CA ARG A 282 8.13 -24.27 28.53
C ARG A 282 7.97 -23.92 30.02
N LEU A 283 7.65 -22.68 30.35
CA LEU A 283 7.40 -22.25 31.74
C LEU A 283 6.20 -23.00 32.34
N ALA A 284 5.12 -23.17 31.58
CA ALA A 284 3.97 -23.96 32.01
C ALA A 284 4.36 -25.42 32.29
N ALA A 285 5.17 -26.05 31.42
CA ALA A 285 5.65 -27.41 31.62
C ALA A 285 6.55 -27.55 32.87
N ILE A 286 7.40 -26.55 33.16
CA ILE A 286 8.23 -26.53 34.38
C ILE A 286 7.35 -26.49 35.63
N VAL A 287 6.33 -25.63 35.65
CA VAL A 287 5.38 -25.55 36.77
C VAL A 287 4.61 -26.87 36.91
N GLU A 288 4.13 -27.43 35.80
CA GLU A 288 3.32 -28.64 35.79
C GLU A 288 4.08 -29.87 36.31
N THR A 289 5.37 -29.98 35.99
CA THR A 289 6.22 -31.12 36.36
C THR A 289 6.96 -30.98 37.69
N SER A 290 6.84 -29.83 38.37
CA SER A 290 7.49 -29.60 39.66
C SER A 290 7.08 -30.63 40.71
N SER A 291 8.02 -31.05 41.57
CA SER A 291 7.75 -31.92 42.72
C SER A 291 7.02 -31.19 43.85
N ASP A 292 7.24 -29.89 43.96
CA ASP A 292 6.53 -29.06 44.92
C ASP A 292 5.11 -28.76 44.42
N ALA A 293 4.18 -28.62 45.36
CA ALA A 293 2.82 -28.21 45.04
C ALA A 293 2.81 -26.71 44.75
N ILE A 294 2.42 -26.37 43.53
CA ILE A 294 2.25 -24.98 43.07
C ILE A 294 0.77 -24.79 42.78
N ILE A 295 0.14 -23.93 43.57
CA ILE A 295 -1.30 -23.66 43.53
C ILE A 295 -1.49 -22.18 43.25
N LYS A 296 -2.43 -21.85 42.38
CA LYS A 296 -2.87 -20.47 42.18
C LYS A 296 -4.30 -20.33 42.66
N GLU A 297 -4.56 -19.28 43.43
CA GLU A 297 -5.88 -18.95 43.95
C GLU A 297 -6.29 -17.53 43.59
N THR A 298 -7.60 -17.30 43.46
CA THR A 298 -8.19 -15.97 43.36
C THR A 298 -8.25 -15.28 44.73
N LEU A 299 -8.61 -14.00 44.78
CA LEU A 299 -8.78 -13.25 46.03
C LEU A 299 -9.85 -13.82 46.97
N ASP A 300 -10.84 -14.53 46.44
CA ASP A 300 -11.87 -15.22 47.20
C ASP A 300 -11.44 -16.65 47.62
N GLY A 301 -10.18 -17.03 47.41
CA GLY A 301 -9.63 -18.33 47.79
C GLY A 301 -10.06 -19.48 46.88
N THR A 302 -10.52 -19.19 45.66
CA THR A 302 -10.88 -20.25 44.70
C THR A 302 -9.64 -20.70 43.95
N ILE A 303 -9.38 -22.01 43.94
CA ILE A 303 -8.25 -22.62 43.24
C ILE A 303 -8.48 -22.52 41.73
N VAL A 304 -7.54 -21.89 41.01
CA VAL A 304 -7.56 -21.72 39.55
C VAL A 304 -6.44 -22.45 38.82
N SER A 305 -5.41 -22.91 39.54
CA SER A 305 -4.34 -23.73 38.98
C SER A 305 -3.88 -24.75 40.00
N TRP A 306 -3.62 -25.97 39.53
CA TRP A 306 -3.23 -27.12 40.34
C TRP A 306 -2.27 -28.01 39.55
N ASN A 307 -0.97 -27.99 39.89
CA ASN A 307 0.08 -28.73 39.18
C ASN A 307 0.19 -30.21 39.61
N LYS A 308 1.00 -31.02 38.92
CA LYS A 308 1.23 -32.44 39.29
C LYS A 308 1.91 -32.64 40.63
N GLY A 309 2.65 -31.66 41.14
CA GLY A 309 3.17 -31.69 42.51
C GLY A 309 2.03 -31.69 43.53
N ALA A 310 1.04 -30.82 43.34
CA ALA A 310 -0.14 -30.72 44.20
C ALA A 310 -1.01 -31.98 44.15
N GLU A 311 -1.21 -32.57 42.97
CA GLU A 311 -1.90 -33.87 42.85
C GLU A 311 -1.21 -34.97 43.67
N ARG A 312 0.12 -35.06 43.59
CA ARG A 312 0.90 -36.06 44.33
C ARG A 312 0.90 -35.83 45.84
N ILE A 313 1.04 -34.57 46.27
CA ILE A 313 1.14 -34.22 47.70
C ILE A 313 -0.21 -34.37 48.40
N PHE A 314 -1.31 -33.93 47.77
CA PHE A 314 -2.63 -33.86 48.42
C PHE A 314 -3.63 -34.92 47.97
N GLY A 315 -3.38 -35.61 46.84
CA GLY A 315 -4.25 -36.69 46.34
C GLY A 315 -5.51 -36.24 45.61
N TYR A 316 -5.73 -34.93 45.46
CA TYR A 316 -6.79 -34.37 44.62
C TYR A 316 -6.29 -34.24 43.18
N SER A 317 -7.09 -34.69 42.20
CA SER A 317 -6.80 -34.41 40.80
C SER A 317 -7.05 -32.93 40.46
N THR A 318 -6.41 -32.41 39.41
CA THR A 318 -6.66 -31.03 38.93
C THR A 318 -8.14 -30.76 38.69
N LEU A 319 -8.90 -31.74 38.16
CA LEU A 319 -10.34 -31.62 37.90
C LEU A 319 -11.18 -31.53 39.19
N GLU A 320 -10.73 -32.13 40.28
CA GLU A 320 -11.41 -32.09 41.58
C GLU A 320 -11.06 -30.82 42.36
N ALA A 321 -9.81 -30.35 42.26
CA ALA A 321 -9.29 -29.23 43.03
C ALA A 321 -9.62 -27.87 42.41
N VAL A 322 -9.51 -27.73 41.07
CA VAL A 322 -9.79 -26.46 40.41
C VAL A 322 -11.28 -26.10 40.53
N GLY A 323 -11.57 -24.88 40.96
CA GLY A 323 -12.92 -24.39 41.25
C GLY A 323 -13.37 -24.59 42.71
N GLN A 324 -12.63 -25.36 43.51
CA GLN A 324 -12.87 -25.49 44.95
C GLN A 324 -12.20 -24.35 45.74
N LYS A 325 -12.58 -24.20 47.00
CA LYS A 325 -11.92 -23.29 47.94
C LYS A 325 -10.62 -23.91 48.47
N GLY A 326 -9.56 -23.11 48.62
CA GLY A 326 -8.27 -23.52 49.19
C GLY A 326 -8.38 -24.19 50.56
N GLY A 327 -9.43 -23.83 51.33
CA GLY A 327 -9.71 -24.34 52.66
C GLY A 327 -9.92 -25.84 52.75
N ILE A 328 -10.12 -26.54 51.63
CA ILE A 328 -10.11 -28.02 51.58
C ILE A 328 -8.79 -28.63 52.07
N LEU A 329 -7.69 -27.87 52.05
CA LEU A 329 -6.36 -28.29 52.50
C LEU A 329 -6.10 -27.97 53.97
N MET A 330 -6.97 -27.21 54.63
CA MET A 330 -6.76 -26.78 56.02
C MET A 330 -7.29 -27.83 57.01
N PRO A 331 -6.70 -27.98 58.20
CA PRO A 331 -7.26 -28.80 59.27
C PRO A 331 -8.63 -28.26 59.73
N SER A 332 -9.61 -29.15 59.91
CA SER A 332 -10.96 -28.78 60.34
C SER A 332 -10.95 -27.98 61.66
N GLY A 333 -11.45 -26.74 61.63
CA GLY A 333 -11.54 -25.85 62.80
C GLY A 333 -10.45 -24.79 62.91
N GLU A 334 -9.47 -24.76 62.01
CA GLU A 334 -8.46 -23.68 61.95
C GLU A 334 -8.89 -22.57 60.99
N ASN A 335 -8.93 -21.32 61.48
CA ASN A 335 -9.32 -20.13 60.70
C ASN A 335 -8.15 -19.54 59.87
N GLY A 336 -7.22 -20.40 59.45
CA GLY A 336 -5.90 -19.99 58.94
C GLY A 336 -5.94 -19.22 57.62
N GLU A 337 -6.97 -19.40 56.78
CA GLU A 337 -7.10 -18.67 55.51
C GLU A 337 -7.26 -17.16 55.70
N SER A 338 -8.03 -16.73 56.71
CA SER A 338 -8.26 -15.30 56.97
C SER A 338 -6.97 -14.60 57.39
N GLU A 339 -6.15 -15.27 58.22
CA GLU A 339 -4.87 -14.75 58.68
C GLU A 339 -3.83 -14.67 57.55
N ILE A 340 -3.76 -15.70 56.70
CA ILE A 340 -2.92 -15.71 55.50
C ILE A 340 -3.31 -14.56 54.57
N LEU A 341 -4.60 -14.35 54.34
CA LEU A 341 -5.09 -13.29 53.46
C LEU A 341 -4.81 -11.89 53.99
N GLU A 342 -4.90 -11.67 55.31
CA GLU A 342 -4.53 -10.40 55.95
C GLU A 342 -3.03 -10.11 55.86
N ARG A 343 -2.19 -11.11 56.14
CA ARG A 343 -0.73 -10.97 56.02
C ARG A 343 -0.30 -10.71 54.57
N LEU A 344 -0.92 -11.38 53.60
CA LEU A 344 -0.66 -11.17 52.18
C LEU A 344 -1.03 -9.74 51.72
N LYS A 345 -2.15 -9.19 52.22
CA LYS A 345 -2.55 -7.80 51.93
C LYS A 345 -1.58 -6.76 52.48
N ARG A 346 -0.96 -7.03 53.64
CA ARG A 346 -0.02 -6.11 54.29
C ARG A 346 1.35 -6.11 53.60
N ASP A 347 1.92 -7.29 53.38
CA ASP A 347 3.34 -7.43 53.02
C ASP A 347 3.57 -7.88 51.57
N GLY A 348 2.50 -8.22 50.83
CA GLY A 348 2.56 -8.71 49.45
C GLY A 348 3.15 -10.12 49.29
N ARG A 349 3.76 -10.66 50.34
CA ARG A 349 4.28 -12.04 50.40
C ARG A 349 4.32 -12.54 51.83
N ILE A 350 4.27 -13.84 51.99
CA ILE A 350 4.47 -14.55 53.24
C ILE A 350 5.69 -15.45 53.07
N LEU A 351 6.71 -15.20 53.90
CA LEU A 351 7.92 -16.01 53.90
C LEU A 351 7.60 -17.47 54.23
N PRO A 352 8.40 -18.44 53.73
CA PRO A 352 8.17 -19.85 54.02
C PRO A 352 8.07 -20.10 55.52
N TYR A 353 6.95 -20.69 55.96
CA TYR A 353 6.73 -21.10 57.34
C TYR A 353 6.25 -22.55 57.38
N GLU A 354 6.58 -23.26 58.45
CA GLU A 354 6.16 -24.65 58.64
C GLU A 354 4.73 -24.67 59.19
N THR A 355 3.85 -25.43 58.55
CA THR A 355 2.45 -25.64 58.97
C THR A 355 2.01 -27.07 58.64
N ARG A 356 0.81 -27.45 59.10
CA ARG A 356 0.18 -28.72 58.77
C ARG A 356 -1.01 -28.51 57.84
N LEU A 357 -1.08 -29.31 56.79
CA LEU A 357 -2.22 -29.35 55.88
C LEU A 357 -2.85 -30.75 55.88
N THR A 358 -4.03 -30.86 55.28
CA THR A 358 -4.82 -32.08 55.22
C THR A 358 -4.87 -32.58 53.78
N ARG A 359 -4.59 -33.87 53.58
CA ARG A 359 -4.73 -34.58 52.30
C ARG A 359 -6.17 -35.04 52.08
N LYS A 360 -6.50 -35.49 50.86
CA LYS A 360 -7.82 -36.03 50.51
C LYS A 360 -8.27 -37.21 51.39
N ASP A 361 -7.33 -38.03 51.85
CA ASP A 361 -7.58 -39.18 52.73
C ASP A 361 -7.77 -38.77 54.21
N GLY A 362 -7.68 -37.48 54.53
CA GLY A 362 -7.77 -36.95 55.90
C GLY A 362 -6.46 -36.99 56.68
N ALA A 363 -5.36 -37.50 56.11
CA ALA A 363 -4.07 -37.50 56.77
C ALA A 363 -3.47 -36.08 56.83
N SER A 364 -2.80 -35.77 57.95
CA SER A 364 -2.09 -34.51 58.12
C SER A 364 -0.66 -34.63 57.58
N ILE A 365 -0.21 -33.61 56.84
CA ILE A 365 1.13 -33.52 56.25
C ILE A 365 1.84 -32.27 56.75
N ASP A 366 3.10 -32.43 57.17
CA ASP A 366 3.97 -31.31 57.54
C ASP A 366 4.55 -30.68 56.27
N VAL A 367 4.25 -29.39 56.06
CA VAL A 367 4.68 -28.65 54.87
C VAL A 367 5.37 -27.34 55.21
N SER A 368 6.24 -26.88 54.32
CA SER A 368 6.67 -25.49 54.28
C SER A 368 5.82 -24.74 53.25
N LEU A 369 5.04 -23.77 53.70
CA LEU A 369 4.11 -23.00 52.87
C LEU A 369 4.64 -21.58 52.69
N SER A 370 4.62 -21.10 51.45
CA SER A 370 4.90 -19.71 51.11
C SER A 370 3.84 -19.18 50.16
N VAL A 371 3.48 -17.91 50.31
CA VAL A 371 2.40 -17.27 49.54
C VAL A 371 2.92 -15.96 48.98
N THR A 372 2.72 -15.72 47.69
CA THR A 372 3.09 -14.46 47.03
C THR A 372 1.88 -13.90 46.30
N SER A 373 1.67 -12.59 46.38
CA SER A 373 0.57 -11.95 45.67
C SER A 373 0.82 -11.94 44.16
N ILE A 374 -0.24 -12.10 43.37
CA ILE A 374 -0.21 -11.94 41.92
C ILE A 374 -0.98 -10.68 41.59
N SER A 375 -0.32 -9.73 40.92
CA SER A 375 -0.92 -8.47 40.48
C SER A 375 -1.07 -8.41 38.97
N ASP A 376 -2.04 -7.63 38.51
CA ASP A 376 -2.19 -7.28 37.10
C ASP A 376 -1.17 -6.19 36.67
N PRO A 377 -1.09 -5.85 35.37
CA PRO A 377 -0.20 -4.79 34.89
C PRO A 377 -0.48 -3.39 35.46
N THR A 378 -1.63 -3.17 36.10
CA THR A 378 -1.99 -1.91 36.76
C THR A 378 -1.55 -1.87 38.23
N GLY A 379 -0.97 -2.96 38.74
CA GLY A 379 -0.50 -3.09 40.12
C GLY A 379 -1.55 -3.57 41.11
N ARG A 380 -2.78 -3.88 40.64
CA ARG A 380 -3.85 -4.39 41.51
C ARG A 380 -3.67 -5.89 41.74
N THR A 381 -3.71 -6.33 43.00
CA THR A 381 -3.69 -7.76 43.34
C THR A 381 -4.93 -8.45 42.78
N ILE A 382 -4.75 -9.52 42.02
CA ILE A 382 -5.81 -10.33 41.41
C ILE A 382 -5.89 -11.76 42.00
N GLY A 383 -4.89 -12.18 42.77
CA GLY A 383 -4.87 -13.49 43.41
C GLY A 383 -3.57 -13.76 44.17
N ALA A 384 -3.32 -15.03 44.45
CA ALA A 384 -2.15 -15.51 45.17
C ALA A 384 -1.51 -16.73 44.47
N SER A 385 -0.18 -16.82 44.50
CA SER A 385 0.60 -18.01 44.17
C SER A 385 1.05 -18.64 45.48
N ILE A 386 0.72 -19.90 45.67
CA ILE A 386 1.03 -20.68 46.87
C ILE A 386 2.01 -21.78 46.46
N LEU A 387 3.17 -21.82 47.11
CA LEU A 387 4.18 -22.85 46.96
C LEU A 387 4.27 -23.65 48.26
N ILE A 388 4.10 -24.96 48.15
CA ILE A 388 4.06 -25.88 49.27
C ILE A 388 5.08 -26.99 49.04
N GLN A 389 6.01 -27.12 49.98
CA GLN A 389 7.02 -28.18 50.00
C GLN A 389 6.68 -29.20 51.08
N ASP A 390 6.65 -30.48 50.75
CA ASP A 390 6.56 -31.55 51.76
C ASP A 390 7.88 -31.62 52.55
N ILE A 391 7.80 -31.40 53.87
CA ILE A 391 8.96 -31.44 54.76
C ILE A 391 8.89 -32.61 55.74
N SER A 392 7.95 -33.55 55.56
CA SER A 392 7.72 -34.68 56.46
C SER A 392 9.01 -35.47 56.70
N GLU A 393 9.71 -35.86 55.62
CA GLU A 393 11.00 -36.57 55.72
C GLU A 393 12.11 -35.72 56.36
N LYS A 394 12.17 -34.43 56.02
CA LYS A 394 13.19 -33.49 56.52
C LYS A 394 13.05 -33.28 58.02
N LYS A 395 11.82 -33.24 58.52
CA LYS A 395 11.47 -33.09 59.94
C LYS A 395 11.75 -34.38 60.72
N LEU A 396 11.40 -35.55 60.16
CA LEU A 396 11.77 -36.86 60.69
C LEU A 396 13.29 -37.02 60.87
N ARG A 397 14.10 -36.57 59.89
CA ARG A 397 15.57 -36.57 59.99
C ARG A 397 16.12 -35.59 61.02
N ARG A 398 15.48 -34.43 61.22
CA ARG A 398 15.87 -33.46 62.26
C ARG A 398 15.57 -33.98 63.67
N LEU A 399 14.47 -34.70 63.84
CA LEU A 399 14.03 -35.25 65.13
C LEU A 399 14.71 -36.57 65.51
N SER A 400 15.48 -37.16 64.59
CA SER A 400 16.35 -38.31 64.84
C SER A 400 17.79 -37.81 65.05
N PRO A 401 18.19 -37.32 66.24
CA PRO A 401 19.58 -36.97 66.47
C PRO A 401 20.41 -38.23 66.26
N LYS A 402 21.52 -38.10 65.53
CA LYS A 402 22.52 -39.16 65.33
C LYS A 402 22.78 -39.90 66.64
N GLY A 403 22.20 -41.10 66.76
CA GLY A 403 22.54 -42.06 67.79
C GLY A 403 23.82 -42.76 67.40
N GLN A 404 24.88 -42.46 68.16
CA GLN A 404 26.00 -43.33 68.53
C GLN A 404 26.89 -43.87 67.39
N GLY A 405 28.03 -43.21 67.22
CA GLY A 405 29.29 -43.84 66.82
C GLY A 405 30.22 -43.86 68.03
#